data_AF-A0A2D0NBJ6-F1
#
_entry.id   AF-A0A2D0NBJ6-F1
#
_cell.length_a   1.000
_cell.length_b   1.000
_cell.length_c   1.000
_cell.angle_alpha   90.00
_cell.angle_beta   90.00
_cell.angle_gamma   90.00
#
_symmetry.space_group_name_H-M   'P 1'
#
loop_
_entity.id
_entity.type
_entity.pdbx_description
1 polymer ?
#
loop_
_entity_poly.entity_id
_entity_poly.type
_entity_poly.pdbx_seq_one_letter_code
_entity_poly.pdbx_strand_id
1 'polypeptide(L)'
;MQTKYSFFLAPWIIAICLLAGCRTTASAQWGPYHFLRDLEGTEAGWQQLSLPDGIFRHLDPSLRDLRIKGITAAGDTIEAPYLIRWPNPVVKVERSDFRLLNQSRQGNTYFATLTKDDDKAINRIDLEFDNTDFNWRIDLEGSPDGREWFSLLQGYRILAYEGPLGDYAFTTLQFPESDYSHYRIQISSSETVKLRAATYHLFQKPDIDYQEYTIISQSATVNKEQKQTELEWELATPVPVSRIELPVTDTFDYYRPLRIQLLTDSTRSESGVQYRYTEVYRGVLSSLEPPVFTFPPERTYRIRVIIDHQDNAPLKFGSPRVEGIHPAVIFRITEPADYHLVYGWPDAIAPRYDLNRFEEKIPSDVPEVRLAPEVRLRPDLAVRSPLLVNRAWLWIVLVLAIGVLGWFSMRMISKG
;
A
#
# COMPACT_ATOMS: atom_id res chain seq x y z
N MET A 1 19.63 72.14 42.50
CA MET A 1 20.76 71.20 42.26
C MET A 1 20.48 69.94 43.08
N GLN A 2 19.71 69.00 42.55
CA GLN A 2 20.17 67.82 41.77
C GLN A 2 21.22 67.00 42.55
N THR A 3 20.83 66.00 43.35
CA THR A 3 20.40 64.59 43.11
C THR A 3 21.49 63.64 43.61
N LYS A 4 21.24 62.97 44.75
CA LYS A 4 21.97 61.77 45.18
C LYS A 4 21.13 60.56 44.77
N TYR A 5 21.67 59.68 43.94
CA TYR A 5 21.08 58.38 43.62
C TYR A 5 21.46 57.37 44.73
N SER A 6 20.46 56.78 45.39
CA SER A 6 20.62 55.56 46.18
C SER A 6 20.28 54.36 45.32
N PHE A 7 21.23 53.45 45.09
CA PHE A 7 20.98 52.14 44.51
C PHE A 7 20.38 51.23 45.59
N PHE A 8 19.06 51.01 45.54
CA PHE A 8 18.43 49.86 46.18
C PHE A 8 18.37 48.73 45.14
N LEU A 9 19.23 47.72 45.30
CA LEU A 9 19.11 46.46 44.57
C LEU A 9 17.89 45.71 45.15
N ALA A 10 16.81 45.70 44.39
CA ALA A 10 15.57 45.00 44.73
C ALA A 10 15.73 43.47 44.56
N PRO A 11 15.20 42.63 45.47
CA PRO A 11 15.35 41.17 45.44
C PRO A 11 14.47 40.46 44.39
N TRP A 12 13.92 41.18 43.42
CA TRP A 12 12.92 40.66 42.49
C TRP A 12 13.49 39.98 41.23
N ILE A 13 14.81 40.03 41.02
CA ILE A 13 15.44 39.44 39.84
C ILE A 13 15.68 37.92 39.99
N ILE A 14 15.68 37.38 41.22
CA ILE A 14 15.89 35.95 41.45
C ILE A 14 14.60 35.11 41.25
N ALA A 15 13.42 35.73 41.38
CA ALA A 15 12.14 35.03 41.20
C ALA A 15 11.74 34.82 39.71
N ILE A 16 12.27 35.62 38.78
CA ILE A 16 11.93 35.49 37.34
C ILE A 16 12.78 34.41 36.65
N CYS A 17 13.98 34.10 37.17
CA CYS A 17 14.79 32.98 36.66
C CYS A 17 14.25 31.60 37.03
N LEU A 18 13.38 31.48 38.05
CA LEU A 18 12.76 30.21 38.46
C LEU A 18 11.48 29.86 37.69
N LEU A 19 10.82 30.85 37.05
CA LEU A 19 9.61 30.62 36.25
C LEU A 19 9.89 30.38 34.75
N ALA A 20 11.08 30.75 34.26
CA ALA A 20 11.51 30.44 32.89
C ALA A 20 12.13 29.03 32.74
N GLY A 21 12.43 28.34 33.84
CA GLY A 21 13.06 27.01 33.85
C GLY A 21 12.09 25.82 33.77
N CYS A 22 10.76 26.03 33.84
CA CYS A 22 9.79 24.94 34.00
C CYS A 22 9.13 24.46 32.70
N ARG A 23 9.57 24.94 31.53
CA ARG A 23 9.03 24.48 30.22
C ARG A 23 9.97 23.56 29.43
N THR A 24 11.16 23.27 29.94
CA THR A 24 12.15 22.42 29.27
C THR A 24 12.17 20.97 29.75
N THR A 25 11.44 20.62 30.81
CA THR A 25 11.41 19.27 31.38
C THR A 25 10.48 18.31 30.63
N ALA A 26 9.46 18.81 29.93
CA ALA A 26 8.51 17.98 29.19
C ALA A 26 9.14 17.26 27.97
N SER A 27 10.18 17.83 27.34
CA SER A 27 10.82 17.21 26.16
C SER A 27 11.82 16.10 26.50
N ALA A 28 12.25 16.00 27.76
CA ALA A 28 13.21 14.97 28.19
C ALA A 28 12.55 13.59 28.36
N GLN A 29 11.31 13.55 28.87
CA GLN A 29 10.59 12.30 29.18
C GLN A 29 10.28 11.47 27.94
N TRP A 30 9.98 12.12 26.81
CA TRP A 30 9.61 11.43 25.57
C TRP A 30 10.80 10.97 24.75
N GLY A 31 12.02 11.39 25.08
CA GLY A 31 13.21 11.12 24.26
C GLY A 31 13.19 11.90 22.93
N PRO A 32 13.89 11.42 21.89
CA PRO A 32 14.06 12.12 20.62
C PRO A 32 12.84 12.09 19.67
N TYR A 33 11.68 11.62 20.12
CA TYR A 33 10.46 11.57 19.33
C TYR A 33 9.87 12.97 19.08
N HIS A 34 9.28 13.17 17.92
CA HIS A 34 8.79 14.48 17.47
C HIS A 34 7.28 14.65 17.68
N PHE A 35 6.53 13.57 17.73
CA PHE A 35 5.07 13.58 17.82
C PHE A 35 4.58 12.66 18.92
N LEU A 36 3.42 13.01 19.48
CA LEU A 36 2.74 12.32 20.56
C LEU A 36 1.23 12.34 20.32
N ARG A 37 0.54 11.26 20.67
CA ARG A 37 -0.92 11.17 20.77
C ARG A 37 -1.29 10.43 22.05
N ASP A 38 -2.24 10.95 22.80
CA ASP A 38 -2.74 10.30 24.01
C ASP A 38 -3.59 9.07 23.65
N LEU A 39 -3.49 8.01 24.45
CA LEU A 39 -4.34 6.83 24.34
C LEU A 39 -5.52 6.98 25.31
N GLU A 40 -6.72 7.13 24.76
CA GLU A 40 -7.96 7.31 25.52
C GLU A 40 -8.71 5.97 25.69
N GLY A 41 -9.14 5.69 26.93
CA GLY A 41 -9.89 4.47 27.24
C GLY A 41 -9.01 3.23 27.40
N THR A 42 -7.79 3.39 27.91
CA THR A 42 -6.89 2.27 28.17
C THR A 42 -7.33 1.45 29.38
N GLU A 43 -7.29 0.13 29.24
CA GLU A 43 -7.54 -0.81 30.33
C GLU A 43 -6.40 -1.84 30.44
N ALA A 44 -6.28 -2.47 31.60
CA ALA A 44 -5.29 -3.52 31.82
C ALA A 44 -5.51 -4.71 30.88
N GLY A 45 -4.42 -5.31 30.40
CA GLY A 45 -4.47 -6.46 29.48
C GLY A 45 -4.20 -6.07 28.03
N TRP A 46 -4.77 -6.86 27.10
CA TRP A 46 -4.59 -6.67 25.68
C TRP A 46 -5.47 -5.53 25.17
N GLN A 47 -4.87 -4.66 24.36
CA GLN A 47 -5.53 -3.52 23.74
C GLN A 47 -5.04 -3.42 22.29
N GLN A 48 -5.82 -2.80 21.43
CA GLN A 48 -5.41 -2.50 20.06
C GLN A 48 -5.75 -1.07 19.67
N LEU A 49 -5.05 -0.55 18.67
CA LEU A 49 -5.39 0.72 18.04
C LEU A 49 -5.14 0.67 16.55
N SER A 50 -5.92 1.48 15.82
CA SER A 50 -5.78 1.71 14.39
C SER A 50 -4.99 3.00 14.14
N LEU A 51 -4.06 2.97 13.18
CA LEU A 51 -3.27 4.15 12.82
C LEU A 51 -4.05 5.07 11.87
N PRO A 52 -4.26 6.37 12.18
CA PRO A 52 -4.96 7.29 11.28
C PRO A 52 -4.06 7.81 10.15
N ASP A 53 -4.60 8.12 8.96
CA ASP A 53 -3.85 8.50 7.74
C ASP A 53 -2.72 9.50 7.97
N GLY A 54 -3.01 10.56 8.73
CA GLY A 54 -2.07 11.65 8.97
C GLY A 54 -0.76 11.21 9.64
N ILE A 55 -0.77 10.08 10.36
CA ILE A 55 0.40 9.58 11.08
C ILE A 55 1.49 9.06 10.15
N PHE A 56 1.12 8.51 8.99
CA PHE A 56 2.04 7.90 8.04
C PHE A 56 2.99 8.92 7.36
N ARG A 57 2.65 10.22 7.40
CA ARG A 57 3.55 11.30 6.98
C ARG A 57 4.78 11.42 7.88
N HIS A 58 4.62 11.11 9.16
CA HIS A 58 5.62 11.35 10.20
C HIS A 58 6.37 10.07 10.60
N LEU A 59 5.82 8.90 10.29
CA LEU A 59 6.44 7.61 10.59
C LEU A 59 7.56 7.25 9.62
N ASP A 60 8.48 6.40 10.08
CA ASP A 60 9.40 5.65 9.22
C ASP A 60 8.61 4.59 8.42
N PRO A 61 8.96 4.28 7.14
CA PRO A 61 8.25 3.26 6.36
C PRO A 61 8.21 1.88 7.03
N SER A 62 9.24 1.54 7.82
CA SER A 62 9.32 0.29 8.57
C SER A 62 8.58 0.31 9.91
N LEU A 63 7.99 1.45 10.29
CA LEU A 63 7.29 1.67 11.56
C LEU A 63 8.18 1.45 12.81
N ARG A 64 9.51 1.41 12.64
CA ARG A 64 10.49 1.20 13.71
C ARG A 64 10.54 2.32 14.74
N ASP A 65 10.03 3.49 14.37
CA ASP A 65 10.02 4.71 15.16
C ASP A 65 8.70 4.92 15.91
N LEU A 66 7.88 3.89 16.07
CA LEU A 66 6.68 3.92 16.92
C LEU A 66 7.01 3.43 18.33
N ARG A 67 6.44 4.02 19.38
CA ARG A 67 6.46 3.47 20.76
C ARG A 67 5.17 3.80 21.49
N ILE A 68 4.81 2.93 22.44
CA ILE A 68 3.73 3.19 23.40
C ILE A 68 4.38 3.39 24.77
N LYS A 69 4.36 4.62 25.28
CA LYS A 69 4.98 4.99 26.56
C LYS A 69 3.94 5.39 27.58
N GLY A 70 4.09 4.95 28.82
CA GLY A 70 3.23 5.30 29.95
C GLY A 70 3.95 6.19 30.94
N ILE A 71 3.24 7.14 31.55
CA ILE A 71 3.70 7.86 32.74
C ILE A 71 2.90 7.36 33.94
N THR A 72 3.59 6.73 34.89
CA THR A 72 2.94 6.24 36.11
C THR A 72 2.57 7.39 37.03
N ALA A 73 1.71 7.15 38.03
CA ALA A 73 1.38 8.15 39.04
C ALA A 73 2.60 8.66 39.84
N ALA A 74 3.69 7.87 39.88
CA ALA A 74 4.96 8.26 40.50
C ALA A 74 5.82 9.17 39.60
N GLY A 75 5.44 9.36 38.34
CA GLY A 75 6.18 10.12 37.34
C GLY A 75 7.21 9.30 36.57
N ASP A 76 7.27 7.98 36.78
CA ASP A 76 8.18 7.09 36.05
C ASP A 76 7.66 6.80 34.64
N THR A 77 8.58 6.79 33.68
CA THR A 77 8.30 6.41 32.29
C THR A 77 8.42 4.90 32.12
N ILE A 78 7.33 4.27 31.68
CA ILE A 78 7.28 2.86 31.30
C ILE A 78 6.98 2.72 29.79
N GLU A 79 7.20 1.54 29.22
CA GLU A 79 6.92 1.25 27.81
C GLU A 79 6.02 0.00 27.72
N ALA A 80 4.93 0.10 26.96
CA ALA A 80 4.05 -1.03 26.70
C ALA A 80 4.58 -1.81 25.48
N PRO A 81 4.87 -3.12 25.62
CA PRO A 81 5.22 -3.97 24.49
C PRO A 81 4.07 -4.04 23.49
N TYR A 82 4.41 -4.02 22.19
CA TYR A 82 3.42 -4.05 21.12
C TYR A 82 3.87 -4.90 19.92
N LEU A 83 2.89 -5.23 19.08
CA LEU A 83 2.99 -5.92 17.81
C LEU A 83 2.29 -5.09 16.74
N ILE A 84 2.86 -5.07 15.54
CA ILE A 84 2.21 -4.48 14.37
C ILE A 84 1.68 -5.62 13.52
N ARG A 85 0.36 -5.71 13.40
CA ARG A 85 -0.33 -6.73 12.62
C ARG A 85 -0.94 -6.11 11.38
N TRP A 86 -0.39 -6.44 10.22
CA TRP A 86 -1.05 -6.15 8.96
C TRP A 86 -2.17 -7.16 8.74
N PRO A 87 -3.40 -6.72 8.39
CA PRO A 87 -4.42 -7.62 7.90
C PRO A 87 -3.85 -8.41 6.73
N ASN A 88 -3.87 -9.74 6.80
CA ASN A 88 -3.40 -10.58 5.71
C ASN A 88 -4.61 -11.09 4.93
N PRO A 89 -4.88 -10.59 3.70
CA PRO A 89 -5.82 -11.20 2.75
C PRO A 89 -5.38 -12.59 2.33
N VAL A 90 -5.28 -13.55 3.25
CA VAL A 90 -5.20 -14.94 2.86
C VAL A 90 -6.60 -15.37 2.50
N VAL A 91 -6.95 -15.20 1.22
CA VAL A 91 -8.00 -16.04 0.65
C VAL A 91 -7.44 -17.46 0.69
N LYS A 92 -7.89 -18.26 1.66
CA LYS A 92 -7.59 -19.69 1.68
C LYS A 92 -8.33 -20.34 0.52
N VAL A 93 -7.72 -20.29 -0.66
CA VAL A 93 -8.23 -20.98 -1.84
C VAL A 93 -7.71 -22.42 -1.79
N GLU A 94 -8.49 -23.32 -1.22
CA GLU A 94 -8.25 -24.76 -1.37
C GLU A 94 -8.70 -25.18 -2.77
N ARG A 95 -7.74 -25.24 -3.71
CA ARG A 95 -7.98 -25.79 -5.05
C ARG A 95 -7.96 -27.32 -5.00
N SER A 96 -8.92 -27.93 -5.68
CA SER A 96 -9.01 -29.37 -5.87
C SER A 96 -9.26 -29.68 -7.35
N ASP A 97 -8.77 -30.83 -7.80
CA ASP A 97 -8.92 -31.24 -9.20
C ASP A 97 -10.30 -31.88 -9.43
N PHE A 98 -10.92 -31.57 -10.56
CA PHE A 98 -12.00 -32.41 -11.05
C PHE A 98 -11.45 -33.69 -11.66
N ARG A 99 -12.19 -34.78 -11.50
CA ARG A 99 -12.02 -35.95 -12.36
C ARG A 99 -12.81 -35.75 -13.65
N LEU A 100 -12.09 -35.74 -14.77
CA LEU A 100 -12.69 -35.63 -16.11
C LEU A 100 -13.26 -37.00 -16.52
N LEU A 101 -14.59 -37.11 -16.52
CA LEU A 101 -15.29 -38.36 -16.82
C LEU A 101 -15.35 -38.62 -18.32
N ASN A 102 -15.78 -37.63 -19.09
CA ASN A 102 -15.99 -37.76 -20.53
C ASN A 102 -15.66 -36.44 -21.23
N GLN A 103 -15.13 -36.56 -22.44
CA GLN A 103 -15.07 -35.50 -23.44
C GLN A 103 -15.75 -36.04 -24.70
N SER A 104 -16.72 -35.31 -25.25
CA SER A 104 -17.45 -35.73 -26.44
C SER A 104 -17.83 -34.53 -27.31
N ARG A 105 -18.28 -34.80 -28.54
CA ARG A 105 -18.71 -33.78 -29.49
C ARG A 105 -19.97 -34.22 -30.19
N GLN A 106 -20.94 -33.32 -30.29
CA GLN A 106 -22.14 -33.49 -31.10
C GLN A 106 -22.27 -32.29 -32.03
N GLY A 107 -22.05 -32.50 -33.33
CA GLY A 107 -21.98 -31.40 -34.29
C GLY A 107 -20.86 -30.41 -33.95
N ASN A 108 -21.21 -29.13 -33.75
CA ASN A 108 -20.29 -28.07 -33.33
C ASN A 108 -20.33 -27.77 -31.83
N THR A 109 -20.88 -28.68 -31.03
CA THR A 109 -20.92 -28.54 -29.58
C THR A 109 -20.01 -29.59 -28.97
N TYR A 110 -19.03 -29.11 -28.22
CA TYR A 110 -18.14 -29.91 -27.38
C TYR A 110 -18.73 -30.01 -25.98
N PHE A 111 -18.65 -31.20 -25.39
CA PHE A 111 -19.12 -31.48 -24.04
C PHE A 111 -17.98 -32.07 -23.21
N ALA A 112 -17.80 -31.55 -22.00
CA ALA A 112 -16.96 -32.16 -20.98
C ALA A 112 -17.78 -32.40 -19.71
N THR A 113 -17.70 -33.62 -19.16
CA THR A 113 -18.34 -33.96 -17.88
C THR A 113 -17.26 -34.14 -16.82
N LEU A 114 -17.40 -33.38 -15.74
CA LEU A 114 -16.50 -33.31 -14.61
C LEU A 114 -17.21 -33.86 -13.36
N THR A 115 -16.48 -34.46 -12.44
CA THR A 115 -16.99 -34.86 -11.13
C THR A 115 -16.03 -34.50 -10.02
N LYS A 116 -16.59 -34.12 -8.86
CA LYS A 116 -15.85 -33.87 -7.63
C LYS A 116 -15.80 -35.15 -6.81
N ASP A 117 -14.70 -35.36 -6.12
CA ASP A 117 -14.56 -36.47 -5.16
C ASP A 117 -14.87 -36.03 -3.72
N ASP A 118 -15.30 -34.78 -3.52
CA ASP A 118 -15.72 -34.22 -2.23
C ASP A 118 -17.12 -33.58 -2.28
N ASP A 119 -17.67 -33.31 -1.09
CA ASP A 119 -18.96 -32.65 -0.88
C ASP A 119 -18.81 -31.12 -0.68
N LYS A 120 -17.66 -30.52 -1.02
CA LYS A 120 -17.45 -29.09 -0.81
C LYS A 120 -18.25 -28.28 -1.83
N ALA A 121 -18.89 -27.22 -1.36
CA ALA A 121 -19.48 -26.22 -2.24
C ALA A 121 -18.37 -25.43 -2.96
N ILE A 122 -18.65 -25.01 -4.19
CA ILE A 122 -17.72 -24.30 -5.07
C ILE A 122 -18.44 -23.15 -5.78
N ASN A 123 -17.70 -22.14 -6.16
CA ASN A 123 -18.22 -21.00 -6.94
C ASN A 123 -17.26 -20.57 -8.05
N ARG A 124 -16.13 -21.29 -8.21
CA ARG A 124 -15.16 -21.09 -9.28
C ARG A 124 -14.66 -22.40 -9.86
N ILE A 125 -14.47 -22.39 -11.16
CA ILE A 125 -13.82 -23.46 -11.92
C ILE A 125 -12.73 -22.84 -12.80
N ASP A 126 -11.48 -23.23 -12.59
CA ASP A 126 -10.37 -22.86 -13.47
C ASP A 126 -10.22 -23.95 -14.55
N LEU A 127 -10.31 -23.57 -15.83
CA LEU A 127 -10.19 -24.48 -16.96
C LEU A 127 -8.83 -24.36 -17.63
N GLU A 128 -8.21 -25.49 -17.92
CA GLU A 128 -6.93 -25.56 -18.63
C GLU A 128 -7.12 -26.19 -20.02
N PHE A 129 -6.81 -25.42 -21.05
CA PHE A 129 -6.87 -25.88 -22.44
C PHE A 129 -5.47 -25.96 -23.05
N ASP A 130 -5.28 -26.91 -23.97
CA ASP A 130 -4.09 -26.92 -24.85
C ASP A 130 -4.26 -26.00 -26.08
N ASN A 131 -5.45 -25.44 -26.29
CA ASN A 131 -5.68 -24.38 -27.26
C ASN A 131 -5.07 -23.07 -26.74
N THR A 132 -4.36 -22.34 -27.59
CA THR A 132 -3.67 -21.09 -27.20
C THR A 132 -4.32 -19.83 -27.76
N ASP A 133 -5.18 -19.97 -28.77
CA ASP A 133 -6.00 -18.90 -29.32
C ASP A 133 -7.43 -19.40 -29.46
N PHE A 134 -8.36 -18.76 -28.75
CA PHE A 134 -9.79 -19.02 -28.86
C PHE A 134 -10.62 -17.90 -28.24
N ASN A 135 -11.87 -17.78 -28.69
CA ASN A 135 -12.89 -16.94 -28.05
C ASN A 135 -14.20 -17.71 -28.08
N TRP A 136 -14.56 -18.32 -26.95
CA TRP A 136 -15.67 -19.25 -26.85
C TRP A 136 -16.73 -18.78 -25.86
N ARG A 137 -17.94 -19.28 -26.07
CA ARG A 137 -19.01 -19.21 -25.09
C ARG A 137 -19.23 -20.58 -24.46
N ILE A 138 -19.33 -20.58 -23.14
CA ILE A 138 -19.50 -21.77 -22.32
C ILE A 138 -20.82 -21.71 -21.56
N ASP A 139 -21.55 -22.82 -21.61
CA ASP A 139 -22.65 -23.10 -20.70
C ASP A 139 -22.12 -24.05 -19.63
N LEU A 140 -22.43 -23.75 -18.37
CA LEU A 140 -22.09 -24.58 -17.23
C LEU A 140 -23.37 -25.08 -16.60
N GLU A 141 -23.48 -26.40 -16.44
CA GLU A 141 -24.57 -27.05 -15.74
C GLU A 141 -24.04 -27.86 -14.56
N GLY A 142 -24.83 -27.94 -13.49
CA GLY A 142 -24.58 -28.79 -12.34
C GLY A 142 -25.61 -29.91 -12.23
N SER A 143 -25.20 -31.06 -11.70
CA SER A 143 -26.08 -32.21 -11.48
C SER A 143 -25.69 -32.97 -10.22
N PRO A 144 -26.66 -33.40 -9.39
CA PRO A 144 -26.37 -34.22 -8.23
C PRO A 144 -25.99 -35.65 -8.64
N ASP A 145 -26.57 -36.19 -9.72
CA ASP A 145 -26.50 -37.62 -10.08
C ASP A 145 -26.02 -37.90 -11.52
N GLY A 146 -25.73 -36.86 -12.30
CA GLY A 146 -25.35 -36.92 -13.71
C GLY A 146 -26.53 -37.17 -14.67
N ARG A 147 -27.77 -37.20 -14.19
CA ARG A 147 -28.98 -37.48 -14.99
C ARG A 147 -29.81 -36.24 -15.24
N GLU A 148 -30.11 -35.49 -14.18
CA GLU A 148 -30.82 -34.22 -14.26
C GLU A 148 -29.85 -33.05 -14.11
N TRP A 149 -29.91 -32.09 -15.04
CA TRP A 149 -28.92 -31.02 -15.17
C TRP A 149 -29.58 -29.65 -14.99
N PHE A 150 -28.96 -28.79 -14.19
CA PHE A 150 -29.43 -27.46 -13.87
C PHE A 150 -28.42 -26.41 -14.33
N SER A 151 -28.89 -25.39 -15.04
CA SER A 151 -28.05 -24.33 -15.58
C SER A 151 -27.46 -23.47 -14.46
N LEU A 152 -26.13 -23.31 -14.45
CA LEU A 152 -25.39 -22.42 -13.55
C LEU A 152 -24.90 -21.16 -14.29
N LEU A 153 -24.40 -21.32 -15.51
CA LEU A 153 -23.98 -20.24 -16.40
C LEU A 153 -24.49 -20.48 -17.82
N GLN A 154 -24.82 -19.40 -18.52
CA GLN A 154 -25.21 -19.44 -19.93
C GLN A 154 -24.43 -18.40 -20.72
N GLY A 155 -23.85 -18.81 -21.84
CA GLY A 155 -23.13 -17.96 -22.78
C GLY A 155 -21.91 -17.24 -22.18
N TYR A 156 -21.35 -17.77 -21.09
CA TYR A 156 -20.22 -17.17 -20.37
C TYR A 156 -19.01 -17.14 -21.30
N ARG A 157 -18.30 -16.03 -21.37
CA ARG A 157 -17.22 -15.88 -22.36
C ARG A 157 -15.89 -16.29 -21.75
N ILE A 158 -15.17 -17.17 -22.42
CA ILE A 158 -13.77 -17.49 -22.13
C ILE A 158 -12.94 -17.23 -23.38
N LEU A 159 -11.69 -16.83 -23.19
CA LEU A 159 -10.77 -16.63 -24.31
C LEU A 159 -9.33 -16.86 -23.91
N ALA A 160 -8.51 -17.19 -24.90
CA ALA A 160 -7.06 -17.11 -24.81
C ALA A 160 -6.53 -16.50 -26.10
N TYR A 161 -5.41 -15.78 -25.99
CA TYR A 161 -4.75 -15.16 -27.12
C TYR A 161 -3.24 -15.09 -26.86
N GLU A 162 -2.46 -15.51 -27.84
CA GLU A 162 -1.00 -15.30 -27.88
C GLU A 162 -0.71 -14.01 -28.63
N GLY A 163 -0.16 -13.03 -27.92
CA GLY A 163 0.00 -11.67 -28.42
C GLY A 163 1.42 -11.14 -28.35
N PRO A 164 1.74 -10.09 -29.14
CA PRO A 164 3.04 -9.43 -29.08
C PRO A 164 3.33 -8.75 -27.73
N LEU A 165 2.34 -8.60 -26.85
CA LEU A 165 2.46 -8.04 -25.51
C LEU A 165 2.51 -9.10 -24.40
N GLY A 166 2.53 -10.38 -24.78
CA GLY A 166 2.40 -11.52 -23.88
C GLY A 166 1.08 -12.25 -24.10
N ASP A 167 1.04 -13.46 -23.58
CA ASP A 167 -0.12 -14.35 -23.66
C ASP A 167 -1.15 -13.92 -22.60
N TYR A 168 -2.42 -13.98 -22.97
CA TYR A 168 -3.52 -13.70 -22.07
C TYR A 168 -4.54 -14.83 -22.15
N ALA A 169 -5.01 -15.30 -21.00
CA ALA A 169 -6.04 -16.31 -20.91
C ALA A 169 -7.04 -15.94 -19.81
N PHE A 170 -8.32 -15.95 -20.16
CA PHE A 170 -9.45 -15.85 -19.25
C PHE A 170 -10.28 -17.13 -19.36
N THR A 171 -9.98 -18.10 -18.49
CA THR A 171 -10.57 -19.44 -18.50
C THR A 171 -11.18 -19.83 -17.16
N THR A 172 -11.35 -18.88 -16.25
CA THR A 172 -11.98 -19.08 -14.94
C THR A 172 -13.47 -18.78 -15.04
N LEU A 173 -14.30 -19.76 -14.71
CA LEU A 173 -15.75 -19.61 -14.57
C LEU A 173 -16.08 -19.16 -13.16
N GLN A 174 -16.95 -18.16 -13.02
CA GLN A 174 -17.45 -17.69 -11.73
C GLN A 174 -18.97 -17.75 -11.71
N PHE A 175 -19.56 -18.37 -10.70
CA PHE A 175 -21.00 -18.65 -10.59
C PHE A 175 -21.44 -18.63 -9.12
N PRO A 176 -22.76 -18.58 -8.82
CA PRO A 176 -23.24 -18.73 -7.44
C PRO A 176 -22.74 -20.02 -6.80
N GLU A 177 -22.56 -20.02 -5.48
CA GLU A 177 -22.11 -21.19 -4.74
C GLU A 177 -23.02 -22.40 -5.01
N SER A 178 -22.42 -23.55 -5.32
CA SER A 178 -23.10 -24.79 -5.65
C SER A 178 -22.33 -26.00 -5.13
N ASP A 179 -23.04 -27.06 -4.74
CA ASP A 179 -22.50 -28.27 -4.13
C ASP A 179 -22.74 -29.54 -4.96
N TYR A 180 -23.15 -29.40 -6.23
CA TYR A 180 -23.38 -30.52 -7.14
C TYR A 180 -22.16 -31.45 -7.28
N SER A 181 -22.38 -32.76 -7.37
CA SER A 181 -21.30 -33.75 -7.54
C SER A 181 -20.77 -33.83 -8.98
N HIS A 182 -21.55 -33.37 -9.96
CA HIS A 182 -21.20 -33.41 -11.38
C HIS A 182 -21.39 -32.03 -12.01
N TYR A 183 -20.47 -31.68 -12.91
CA TYR A 183 -20.55 -30.46 -13.72
C TYR A 183 -20.40 -30.81 -15.19
N ARG A 184 -21.18 -30.15 -16.05
CA ARG A 184 -21.08 -30.32 -17.50
C ARG A 184 -20.81 -28.98 -18.14
N ILE A 185 -19.77 -28.97 -18.93
CA ILE A 185 -19.32 -27.86 -19.75
C ILE A 185 -19.82 -28.10 -21.17
N GLN A 186 -20.45 -27.09 -21.76
CA GLN A 186 -20.80 -27.09 -23.18
C GLN A 186 -20.11 -25.91 -23.87
N ILE A 187 -19.38 -26.18 -24.94
CA ILE A 187 -18.68 -25.16 -25.72
C ILE A 187 -19.11 -25.28 -27.17
N SER A 188 -19.73 -24.23 -27.71
CA SER A 188 -20.06 -24.16 -29.13
C SER A 188 -18.84 -23.67 -29.92
N SER A 189 -18.19 -24.57 -30.66
CA SER A 189 -17.00 -24.28 -31.46
C SER A 189 -16.95 -25.14 -32.72
N SER A 190 -16.55 -24.52 -33.84
CA SER A 190 -16.21 -25.25 -35.06
C SER A 190 -14.86 -25.97 -34.93
N GLU A 191 -13.98 -25.47 -34.07
CA GLU A 191 -12.64 -25.98 -33.83
C GLU A 191 -12.64 -27.13 -32.82
N THR A 192 -11.52 -27.86 -32.76
CA THR A 192 -11.34 -28.90 -31.75
C THR A 192 -10.97 -28.26 -30.42
N VAL A 193 -11.83 -28.45 -29.41
CA VAL A 193 -11.58 -28.07 -28.02
C VAL A 193 -10.73 -29.15 -27.35
N LYS A 194 -9.61 -28.75 -26.73
CA LYS A 194 -8.68 -29.64 -26.03
C LYS A 194 -8.63 -29.27 -24.55
N LEU A 195 -9.65 -29.66 -23.78
CA LEU A 195 -9.65 -29.49 -22.33
C LEU A 195 -8.67 -30.50 -21.71
N ARG A 196 -7.63 -30.00 -21.05
CA ARG A 196 -6.60 -30.80 -20.39
C ARG A 196 -6.98 -31.12 -18.95
N ALA A 197 -7.37 -30.09 -18.21
CA ALA A 197 -7.69 -30.19 -16.80
C ALA A 197 -8.74 -29.16 -16.40
N ALA A 198 -9.39 -29.41 -15.27
CA ALA A 198 -10.27 -28.45 -14.62
C ALA A 198 -10.05 -28.56 -13.11
N THR A 199 -9.94 -27.43 -12.43
CA THR A 199 -9.87 -27.39 -10.97
C THR A 199 -11.02 -26.56 -10.43
N TYR A 200 -11.44 -26.84 -9.21
CA TYR A 200 -12.46 -26.08 -8.52
C TYR A 200 -11.97 -25.54 -7.20
N HIS A 201 -12.61 -24.48 -6.75
CA HIS A 201 -12.43 -23.94 -5.43
C HIS A 201 -13.64 -23.10 -5.01
N LEU A 202 -13.77 -22.92 -3.69
CA LEU A 202 -14.64 -21.91 -3.12
C LEU A 202 -13.82 -20.63 -2.93
N PHE A 203 -14.11 -19.63 -3.73
CA PHE A 203 -13.58 -18.29 -3.56
C PHE A 203 -14.47 -17.50 -2.61
N GLN A 204 -14.01 -17.31 -1.38
CA GLN A 204 -14.64 -16.39 -0.44
C GLN A 204 -13.93 -15.05 -0.52
N LYS A 205 -14.69 -13.98 -0.74
CA LYS A 205 -14.12 -12.63 -0.67
C LYS A 205 -13.56 -12.44 0.75
N PRO A 206 -12.29 -12.04 0.91
CA PRO A 206 -11.73 -11.83 2.23
C PRO A 206 -12.49 -10.68 2.91
N ASP A 207 -12.84 -10.88 4.18
CA ASP A 207 -13.45 -9.86 5.02
C ASP A 207 -12.36 -8.87 5.44
N ILE A 208 -12.16 -7.87 4.59
CA ILE A 208 -11.15 -6.82 4.78
C ILE A 208 -11.82 -5.49 4.61
N ASP A 209 -11.66 -4.68 5.64
CA ASP A 209 -12.02 -3.28 5.61
C ASP A 209 -10.89 -2.50 4.94
N TYR A 210 -11.11 -2.17 3.67
CA TYR A 210 -10.24 -1.30 2.91
C TYR A 210 -10.64 0.14 3.17
N GLN A 211 -9.67 0.96 3.57
CA GLN A 211 -9.87 2.39 3.70
C GLN A 211 -9.66 3.07 2.34
N GLU A 212 -10.65 3.82 1.88
CA GLU A 212 -10.55 4.64 0.66
C GLU A 212 -9.81 5.95 0.94
N TYR A 213 -8.88 6.30 0.06
CA TYR A 213 -8.02 7.47 0.17
C TYR A 213 -8.44 8.58 -0.79
N THR A 214 -8.44 9.82 -0.27
CA THR A 214 -8.79 11.00 -1.06
C THR A 214 -7.71 11.35 -2.07
N ILE A 215 -8.07 11.32 -3.36
CA ILE A 215 -7.27 11.82 -4.47
C ILE A 215 -7.47 13.33 -4.58
N ILE A 216 -6.39 14.10 -4.43
CA ILE A 216 -6.40 15.57 -4.48
C ILE A 216 -6.02 16.12 -5.86
N SER A 217 -5.33 15.32 -6.67
CA SER A 217 -4.94 15.67 -8.04
C SER A 217 -4.91 14.42 -8.90
N GLN A 218 -5.36 14.54 -10.14
CA GLN A 218 -5.30 13.47 -11.14
C GLN A 218 -5.01 14.04 -12.52
N SER A 219 -4.22 13.30 -13.30
CA SER A 219 -3.97 13.62 -14.70
C SER A 219 -3.93 12.36 -15.54
N ALA A 220 -4.22 12.52 -16.83
CA ALA A 220 -4.12 11.47 -17.83
C ALA A 220 -3.39 12.02 -19.05
N THR A 221 -2.27 11.41 -19.42
CA THR A 221 -1.43 11.83 -20.54
C THR A 221 -1.25 10.67 -21.51
N VAL A 222 -1.43 10.93 -22.80
CA VAL A 222 -1.16 9.95 -23.85
C VAL A 222 0.23 10.21 -24.40
N ASN A 223 1.15 9.28 -24.15
CA ASN A 223 2.47 9.29 -24.75
C ASN A 223 2.40 8.60 -26.12
N LYS A 224 2.41 9.40 -27.19
CA LYS A 224 2.32 8.89 -28.58
C LYS A 224 3.57 8.14 -29.03
N GLU A 225 4.74 8.51 -28.52
CA GLU A 225 6.02 7.87 -28.89
C GLU A 225 6.12 6.47 -28.26
N GLN A 226 5.75 6.35 -26.99
CA GLN A 226 5.77 5.08 -26.26
C GLN A 226 4.48 4.27 -26.44
N LYS A 227 3.48 4.81 -27.14
CA LYS A 227 2.16 4.18 -27.35
C LYS A 227 1.51 3.74 -26.03
N GLN A 228 1.56 4.64 -25.05
CA GLN A 228 1.10 4.42 -23.68
C GLN A 228 0.14 5.53 -23.24
N THR A 229 -0.73 5.17 -22.30
CA THR A 229 -1.47 6.13 -21.48
C THR A 229 -0.88 6.09 -20.09
N GLU A 230 -0.51 7.24 -19.57
CA GLU A 230 0.00 7.44 -18.22
C GLU A 230 -1.05 8.18 -17.40
N LEU A 231 -1.54 7.54 -16.35
CA LEU A 231 -2.42 8.14 -15.37
C LEU A 231 -1.58 8.44 -14.13
N GLU A 232 -1.65 9.66 -13.62
CA GLU A 232 -0.97 10.04 -12.37
C GLU A 232 -1.98 10.56 -11.36
N TRP A 233 -1.89 10.07 -10.13
CA TRP A 233 -2.75 10.46 -9.02
C TRP A 233 -1.93 10.90 -7.82
N GLU A 234 -2.38 11.94 -7.14
CA GLU A 234 -1.81 12.44 -5.89
C GLU A 234 -2.84 12.34 -4.77
N LEU A 235 -2.42 11.79 -3.64
CA LEU A 235 -3.21 11.60 -2.42
C LEU A 235 -2.97 12.74 -1.44
N ALA A 236 -3.94 13.00 -0.56
CA ALA A 236 -3.84 14.08 0.43
C ALA A 236 -2.65 13.95 1.41
N THR A 237 -2.22 12.71 1.70
CA THR A 237 -1.09 12.40 2.58
C THR A 237 -0.49 11.05 2.21
N PRO A 238 0.78 10.77 2.55
CA PRO A 238 1.34 9.43 2.38
C PRO A 238 0.54 8.42 3.19
N VAL A 239 0.10 7.32 2.57
CA VAL A 239 -0.72 6.25 3.16
C VAL A 239 -0.34 4.89 2.57
N PRO A 240 -0.59 3.77 3.26
CA PRO A 240 -0.27 2.43 2.75
C PRO A 240 -1.28 1.98 1.68
N VAL A 241 -0.96 2.19 0.41
CA VAL A 241 -1.81 1.78 -0.71
C VAL A 241 -1.62 0.30 -0.99
N SER A 242 -2.72 -0.45 -1.15
CA SER A 242 -2.68 -1.89 -1.47
C SER A 242 -3.74 -2.34 -2.47
N ARG A 243 -4.70 -1.46 -2.81
CA ARG A 243 -5.79 -1.77 -3.75
C ARG A 243 -6.08 -0.54 -4.62
N ILE A 244 -6.25 -0.78 -5.92
CA ILE A 244 -6.67 0.24 -6.89
C ILE A 244 -7.81 -0.33 -7.73
N GLU A 245 -8.90 0.42 -7.85
CA GLU A 245 -9.97 0.19 -8.81
C GLU A 245 -9.89 1.26 -9.91
N LEU A 246 -9.79 0.84 -11.16
CA LEU A 246 -9.67 1.72 -12.32
C LEU A 246 -10.80 1.47 -13.33
N PRO A 247 -12.00 2.03 -13.12
CA PRO A 247 -13.10 1.84 -14.04
C PRO A 247 -12.76 2.34 -15.46
N VAL A 248 -13.10 1.56 -16.47
CA VAL A 248 -13.04 1.95 -17.88
C VAL A 248 -14.47 2.19 -18.37
N THR A 249 -14.68 3.29 -19.08
CA THR A 249 -16.01 3.72 -19.55
C THR A 249 -16.31 3.32 -20.99
N ASP A 250 -15.29 2.87 -21.73
CA ASP A 250 -15.49 2.30 -23.06
C ASP A 250 -16.25 0.97 -22.98
N THR A 251 -17.11 0.74 -23.98
CA THR A 251 -18.01 -0.43 -24.04
C THR A 251 -17.51 -1.53 -24.99
N PHE A 252 -16.41 -1.30 -25.70
CA PHE A 252 -15.80 -2.28 -26.60
C PHE A 252 -14.84 -3.20 -25.85
N ASP A 253 -14.51 -4.34 -26.47
CA ASP A 253 -13.57 -5.29 -25.90
C ASP A 253 -12.14 -4.75 -25.91
N TYR A 254 -11.44 -4.91 -24.79
CA TYR A 254 -10.03 -4.56 -24.67
C TYR A 254 -9.30 -5.53 -23.75
N TYR A 255 -8.00 -5.63 -23.99
CA TYR A 255 -7.03 -6.20 -23.07
C TYR A 255 -5.74 -5.38 -23.24
N ARG A 256 -5.21 -4.83 -22.16
CA ARG A 256 -4.06 -3.92 -22.19
C ARG A 256 -3.08 -4.29 -21.09
N PRO A 257 -1.79 -4.50 -21.38
CA PRO A 257 -0.79 -4.56 -20.33
C PRO A 257 -0.84 -3.27 -19.50
N LEU A 258 -0.80 -3.45 -18.19
CA LEU A 258 -0.87 -2.38 -17.22
C LEU A 258 0.23 -2.58 -16.17
N ARG A 259 0.84 -1.47 -15.78
CA ARG A 259 1.81 -1.39 -14.67
C ARG A 259 1.34 -0.34 -13.68
N ILE A 260 1.41 -0.66 -12.40
CA ILE A 260 1.17 0.30 -11.31
C ILE A 260 2.51 0.57 -10.64
N GLN A 261 2.84 1.84 -10.52
CA GLN A 261 4.06 2.31 -9.92
C GLN A 261 3.73 3.31 -8.81
N LEU A 262 4.44 3.18 -7.69
CA LEU A 262 4.29 4.08 -6.54
C LEU A 262 5.57 4.89 -6.36
N LEU A 263 5.41 6.15 -5.98
CA LEU A 263 6.53 7.02 -5.66
C LEU A 263 7.29 6.49 -4.44
N THR A 264 8.61 6.39 -4.56
CA THR A 264 9.51 5.94 -3.48
C THR A 264 10.39 7.05 -2.94
N ASP A 265 10.92 7.89 -3.82
CA ASP A 265 11.80 9.00 -3.46
C ASP A 265 11.66 10.12 -4.48
N SER A 266 12.02 11.34 -4.10
CA SER A 266 12.11 12.47 -5.01
C SER A 266 13.36 13.29 -4.74
N THR A 267 14.12 13.60 -5.78
CA THR A 267 15.30 14.44 -5.67
C THR A 267 15.03 15.77 -6.35
N ARG A 268 15.32 16.87 -5.65
CA ARG A 268 15.18 18.21 -6.22
C ARG A 268 16.50 18.60 -6.88
N SER A 269 16.46 18.86 -8.19
CA SER A 269 17.57 19.43 -8.95
C SER A 269 17.24 20.84 -9.43
N GLU A 270 18.21 21.51 -10.05
CA GLU A 270 18.00 22.82 -10.67
C GLU A 270 17.00 22.76 -11.85
N SER A 271 16.81 21.58 -12.46
CA SER A 271 15.88 21.37 -13.57
C SER A 271 14.47 20.95 -13.15
N GLY A 272 14.22 20.80 -11.84
CA GLY A 272 12.92 20.39 -11.30
C GLY A 272 13.02 19.24 -10.29
N VAL A 273 11.86 18.67 -9.94
CA VAL A 273 11.79 17.48 -9.07
C VAL A 273 11.84 16.23 -9.93
N GLN A 274 12.81 15.36 -9.67
CA GLN A 274 12.88 14.03 -10.25
C GLN A 274 12.23 13.04 -9.31
N TYR A 275 11.21 12.33 -9.80
CA TYR A 275 10.49 11.32 -9.05
C TYR A 275 11.02 9.93 -9.37
N ARG A 276 11.29 9.15 -8.33
CA ARG A 276 11.68 7.74 -8.45
C ARG A 276 10.52 6.84 -8.08
N TYR A 277 10.14 5.98 -9.00
CA TYR A 277 9.03 5.06 -8.83
C TYR A 277 9.50 3.61 -8.69
N THR A 278 8.71 2.81 -7.98
CA THR A 278 8.82 1.34 -7.95
C THR A 278 7.55 0.73 -8.49
N GLU A 279 7.69 -0.28 -9.34
CA GLU A 279 6.57 -1.07 -9.85
C GLU A 279 6.10 -2.04 -8.77
N VAL A 280 4.82 -1.93 -8.39
CA VAL A 280 4.19 -2.80 -7.36
C VAL A 280 3.22 -3.80 -7.95
N TYR A 281 2.79 -3.59 -9.21
CA TYR A 281 1.88 -4.48 -9.91
C TYR A 281 2.15 -4.46 -11.42
N ARG A 282 2.05 -5.62 -12.03
CA ARG A 282 2.09 -5.85 -13.48
C ARG A 282 1.02 -6.87 -13.83
N GLY A 283 0.16 -6.52 -14.79
CA GLY A 283 -0.91 -7.43 -15.23
C GLY A 283 -1.59 -6.91 -16.49
N VAL A 284 -2.83 -7.37 -16.70
CA VAL A 284 -3.67 -6.98 -17.84
C VAL A 284 -4.93 -6.29 -17.33
N LEU A 285 -5.28 -5.19 -17.98
CA LEU A 285 -6.57 -4.52 -17.86
C LEU A 285 -7.47 -5.05 -18.98
N SER A 286 -8.50 -5.84 -18.63
CA SER A 286 -9.42 -6.47 -19.58
C SER A 286 -10.87 -6.05 -19.36
N SER A 287 -11.66 -5.98 -20.44
CA SER A 287 -13.11 -5.79 -20.36
C SER A 287 -13.87 -6.99 -19.80
N LEU A 288 -13.20 -8.14 -19.60
CA LEU A 288 -13.79 -9.37 -19.07
C LEU A 288 -13.65 -9.52 -17.55
N GLU A 289 -12.77 -8.73 -16.94
CA GLU A 289 -12.44 -8.83 -15.53
C GLU A 289 -12.79 -7.53 -14.80
N PRO A 290 -13.15 -7.58 -13.51
CA PRO A 290 -13.23 -6.37 -12.70
C PRO A 290 -11.90 -5.62 -12.74
N PRO A 291 -11.87 -4.30 -12.96
CA PRO A 291 -10.63 -3.54 -13.07
C PRO A 291 -10.04 -3.20 -11.70
N VAL A 292 -9.82 -4.25 -10.88
CA VAL A 292 -9.38 -4.20 -9.49
C VAL A 292 -8.01 -4.84 -9.39
N PHE A 293 -7.06 -4.10 -8.86
CA PHE A 293 -5.67 -4.51 -8.72
C PHE A 293 -5.29 -4.49 -7.25
N THR A 294 -4.70 -5.58 -6.76
CA THR A 294 -4.25 -5.70 -5.37
C THR A 294 -2.78 -6.07 -5.31
N PHE A 295 -2.06 -5.52 -4.34
CA PHE A 295 -0.62 -5.70 -4.16
C PHE A 295 -0.26 -5.48 -2.67
N PRO A 296 0.93 -5.89 -2.21
CA PRO A 296 1.36 -5.65 -0.83
C PRO A 296 1.26 -4.16 -0.45
N PRO A 297 0.86 -3.82 0.79
CA PRO A 297 0.72 -2.43 1.20
C PRO A 297 2.04 -1.66 1.11
N GLU A 298 2.02 -0.56 0.38
CA GLU A 298 3.20 0.27 0.15
C GLU A 298 2.86 1.74 0.38
N ARG A 299 3.70 2.41 1.16
CA ARG A 299 3.43 3.79 1.56
C ARG A 299 3.76 4.76 0.42
N THR A 300 2.75 5.50 -0.03
CA THR A 300 2.94 6.55 -1.04
C THR A 300 1.90 7.66 -0.92
N TYR A 301 2.19 8.80 -1.51
CA TYR A 301 1.19 9.83 -1.82
C TYR A 301 1.04 10.07 -3.33
N ARG A 302 1.83 9.40 -4.17
CA ARG A 302 1.75 9.55 -5.63
C ARG A 302 1.80 8.20 -6.33
N ILE A 303 0.87 8.02 -7.25
CA ILE A 303 0.62 6.78 -7.97
C ILE A 303 0.72 7.09 -9.46
N ARG A 304 1.33 6.18 -10.20
CA ARG A 304 1.40 6.20 -11.65
C ARG A 304 0.90 4.88 -12.20
N VAL A 305 -0.08 4.92 -13.09
CA VAL A 305 -0.57 3.76 -13.84
C VAL A 305 -0.20 3.93 -15.30
N ILE A 306 0.53 2.97 -15.85
CA ILE A 306 0.98 2.97 -17.24
C ILE A 306 0.24 1.86 -17.97
N ILE A 307 -0.43 2.21 -19.07
CA ILE A 307 -1.25 1.31 -19.87
C ILE A 307 -0.74 1.32 -21.30
N ASP A 308 -0.28 0.17 -21.78
CA ASP A 308 0.23 0.01 -23.13
C ASP A 308 -0.93 -0.20 -24.11
N HIS A 309 -1.15 0.74 -25.05
CA HIS A 309 -2.24 0.68 -26.02
C HIS A 309 -1.80 0.39 -27.46
N GLN A 310 -0.50 0.38 -27.73
CA GLN A 310 0.06 0.12 -29.06
C GLN A 310 -0.58 1.04 -30.14
N ASP A 311 -1.12 0.47 -31.22
CA ASP A 311 -1.75 1.21 -32.31
C ASP A 311 -3.24 1.47 -32.08
N ASN A 312 -3.76 1.13 -30.89
CA ASN A 312 -5.16 1.32 -30.57
C ASN A 312 -5.43 2.71 -30.00
N ALA A 313 -6.69 3.13 -30.06
CA ALA A 313 -7.11 4.34 -29.38
C ALA A 313 -6.90 4.21 -27.85
N PRO A 314 -6.45 5.28 -27.16
CA PRO A 314 -6.43 5.33 -25.71
C PRO A 314 -7.81 5.08 -25.10
N LEU A 315 -7.85 4.32 -24.01
CA LEU A 315 -9.06 4.08 -23.23
C LEU A 315 -9.51 5.33 -22.45
N LYS A 316 -10.81 5.41 -22.16
CA LYS A 316 -11.45 6.41 -21.31
C LYS A 316 -11.73 5.83 -19.94
N PHE A 317 -11.31 6.54 -18.89
CA PHE A 317 -11.41 6.07 -17.51
C PHE A 317 -12.52 6.81 -16.75
N GLY A 318 -13.15 6.09 -15.82
CA GLY A 318 -14.01 6.66 -14.80
C GLY A 318 -13.21 7.23 -13.63
N SER A 319 -13.88 7.50 -12.52
CA SER A 319 -13.19 7.93 -11.30
C SER A 319 -12.45 6.74 -10.67
N PRO A 320 -11.12 6.81 -10.49
CA PRO A 320 -10.38 5.76 -9.83
C PRO A 320 -10.68 5.74 -8.32
N ARG A 321 -10.59 4.57 -7.70
CA ARG A 321 -10.60 4.41 -6.25
C ARG A 321 -9.25 3.87 -5.82
N VAL A 322 -8.65 4.52 -4.83
CA VAL A 322 -7.37 4.12 -4.25
C VAL A 322 -7.63 3.76 -2.81
N GLU A 323 -7.23 2.57 -2.42
CA GLU A 323 -7.54 2.00 -1.11
C GLU A 323 -6.33 1.31 -0.49
N GLY A 324 -6.37 1.19 0.82
CA GLY A 324 -5.33 0.57 1.61
C GLY A 324 -5.88 -0.18 2.81
N ILE A 325 -5.02 -1.01 3.39
CA ILE A 325 -5.27 -1.63 4.69
C ILE A 325 -4.34 -1.01 5.72
N HIS A 326 -4.87 -0.71 6.90
CA HIS A 326 -4.07 -0.16 7.98
C HIS A 326 -3.58 -1.28 8.89
N PRO A 327 -2.33 -1.18 9.41
CA PRO A 327 -1.89 -2.12 10.42
C PRO A 327 -2.58 -1.81 11.75
N ALA A 328 -2.98 -2.86 12.45
CA ALA A 328 -3.37 -2.77 13.85
C ALA A 328 -2.11 -2.79 14.73
N VAL A 329 -2.04 -1.90 15.71
CA VAL A 329 -1.03 -1.97 16.76
C VAL A 329 -1.65 -2.63 17.98
N ILE A 330 -1.23 -3.85 18.27
CA ILE A 330 -1.74 -4.65 19.40
C ILE A 330 -0.71 -4.59 20.52
N PHE A 331 -1.11 -4.19 21.71
CA PHE A 331 -0.20 -3.96 22.82
C PHE A 331 -0.77 -4.50 24.13
N ARG A 332 0.09 -4.62 25.13
CA ARG A 332 -0.29 -5.15 26.44
C ARG A 332 0.03 -4.17 27.55
N ILE A 333 -0.99 -3.77 28.29
CA ILE A 333 -0.88 -2.95 29.50
C ILE A 333 -0.75 -3.88 30.70
N THR A 334 0.35 -3.76 31.43
CA THR A 334 0.63 -4.53 32.66
C THR A 334 0.55 -3.69 33.93
N GLU A 335 0.65 -2.38 33.80
CA GLU A 335 0.70 -1.43 34.93
C GLU A 335 -0.17 -0.20 34.61
N PRO A 336 -0.83 0.39 35.60
CA PRO A 336 -1.62 1.60 35.39
C PRO A 336 -0.70 2.81 35.14
N ALA A 337 -0.90 3.47 34.01
CA ALA A 337 -0.18 4.68 33.61
C ALA A 337 -0.98 5.47 32.58
N ASP A 338 -0.64 6.74 32.40
CA ASP A 338 -1.14 7.56 31.30
C ASP A 338 -0.34 7.21 30.05
N TYR A 339 -0.95 6.46 29.14
CA TYR A 339 -0.28 5.94 27.95
C TYR A 339 -0.40 6.86 26.74
N HIS A 340 0.68 6.92 25.96
CA HIS A 340 0.83 7.78 24.80
C HIS A 340 1.54 7.03 23.66
N LEU A 341 1.07 7.24 22.43
CA LEU A 341 1.75 6.83 21.22
C LEU A 341 2.76 7.92 20.84
N VAL A 342 4.04 7.60 20.79
CA VAL A 342 5.10 8.52 20.36
C VAL A 342 5.79 8.03 19.09
N TYR A 343 6.09 8.96 18.19
CA TYR A 343 6.63 8.65 16.86
C TYR A 343 7.41 9.81 16.22
N GLY A 344 7.98 9.57 15.03
CA GLY A 344 8.74 10.54 14.27
C GLY A 344 10.17 10.69 14.74
N TRP A 345 10.83 9.59 15.11
CA TRP A 345 12.26 9.56 15.38
C TRP A 345 13.00 8.79 14.27
N PRO A 346 13.60 9.48 13.27
CA PRO A 346 14.20 8.81 12.10
C PRO A 346 15.32 7.81 12.42
N ASP A 347 16.06 8.03 13.51
CA ASP A 347 17.16 7.16 13.95
C ASP A 347 16.71 6.09 14.96
N ALA A 348 15.40 5.93 15.16
CA ALA A 348 14.87 4.90 16.04
C ALA A 348 15.24 3.51 15.53
N ILE A 349 15.62 2.63 16.46
CA ILE A 349 15.83 1.21 16.21
C ILE A 349 14.51 0.50 16.49
N ALA A 350 14.13 -0.51 15.70
CA ALA A 350 12.93 -1.29 15.97
C ALA A 350 13.00 -1.95 17.36
N PRO A 351 11.93 -1.89 18.18
CA PRO A 351 11.94 -2.52 19.48
C PRO A 351 11.91 -4.05 19.33
N ARG A 352 12.41 -4.74 20.35
CA ARG A 352 12.45 -6.20 20.40
C ARG A 352 11.74 -6.67 21.65
N TYR A 353 10.48 -7.06 21.51
CA TYR A 353 9.67 -7.60 22.60
C TYR A 353 9.55 -9.11 22.46
N ASP A 354 9.37 -9.80 23.60
CA ASP A 354 9.02 -11.23 23.61
C ASP A 354 7.62 -11.50 23.07
N LEU A 355 6.78 -10.46 22.91
CA LEU A 355 5.40 -10.52 22.41
C LEU A 355 5.31 -11.24 21.06
N ASN A 356 6.32 -11.06 20.20
CA ASN A 356 6.45 -11.71 18.88
C ASN A 356 6.50 -13.24 18.97
N ARG A 357 6.75 -13.81 20.15
CA ARG A 357 6.78 -15.28 20.36
C ARG A 357 5.46 -15.84 20.90
N PHE A 358 4.49 -14.99 21.23
CA PHE A 358 3.25 -15.37 21.91
C PHE A 358 2.01 -14.83 21.21
N GLU A 359 2.06 -14.66 19.88
CA GLU A 359 0.92 -14.18 19.10
C GLU A 359 -0.34 -15.04 19.27
N GLU A 360 -0.15 -16.35 19.48
CA GLU A 360 -1.21 -17.32 19.79
C GLU A 360 -1.97 -17.04 21.09
N LYS A 361 -1.42 -16.22 21.99
CA LYS A 361 -2.03 -15.84 23.27
C LYS A 361 -2.85 -14.54 23.18
N ILE A 362 -2.88 -13.91 22.00
CA ILE A 362 -3.70 -12.72 21.77
C ILE A 362 -5.15 -13.18 21.57
N PRO A 363 -6.11 -12.66 22.36
CA PRO A 363 -7.52 -12.95 22.17
C PRO A 363 -7.99 -12.61 20.75
N SER A 364 -9.03 -13.29 20.26
CA SER A 364 -9.64 -12.97 18.97
C SER A 364 -10.35 -11.62 18.98
N ASP A 365 -10.87 -11.21 20.14
CA ASP A 365 -11.52 -9.93 20.36
C ASP A 365 -10.64 -9.08 21.29
N VAL A 366 -10.02 -8.04 20.73
CA VAL A 366 -9.12 -7.14 21.45
C VAL A 366 -9.79 -5.76 21.52
N PRO A 367 -10.04 -5.21 22.72
CA PRO A 367 -10.63 -3.89 22.86
C PRO A 367 -9.82 -2.80 22.14
N GLU A 368 -10.53 -1.91 21.44
CA GLU A 368 -9.92 -0.80 20.70
C GLU A 368 -9.81 0.46 21.55
N VAL A 369 -8.63 1.07 21.52
CA VAL A 369 -8.28 2.33 22.20
C VAL A 369 -8.27 3.46 21.19
N ARG A 370 -8.75 4.63 21.60
CA ARG A 370 -8.80 5.81 20.72
C ARG A 370 -7.51 6.63 20.85
N LEU A 371 -7.08 7.18 19.72
CA LEU A 371 -5.98 8.14 19.67
C LEU A 371 -6.52 9.56 19.70
N ALA A 372 -6.05 10.35 20.67
CA ALA A 372 -6.28 11.78 20.70
C ALA A 372 -5.59 12.49 19.51
N PRO A 373 -5.89 13.78 19.27
CA PRO A 373 -5.20 14.59 18.26
C PRO A 373 -3.67 14.62 18.45
N GLU A 374 -2.94 14.75 17.34
CA GLU A 374 -1.47 14.82 17.36
C GLU A 374 -0.97 16.08 18.08
N VAL A 375 -0.04 15.88 19.00
CA VAL A 375 0.73 16.91 19.67
C VAL A 375 2.17 16.87 19.17
N ARG A 376 2.68 18.01 18.71
CA ARG A 376 4.08 18.15 18.30
C ARG A 376 4.96 18.42 19.53
N LEU A 377 5.89 17.52 19.80
CA LEU A 377 6.83 17.61 20.91
C LEU A 377 8.07 18.45 20.59
N ARG A 378 8.52 18.42 19.32
CA ARG A 378 9.76 19.08 18.87
C ARG A 378 9.58 19.73 17.50
N PRO A 379 10.22 20.88 17.22
CA PRO A 379 10.31 21.42 15.86
C PRO A 379 11.30 20.59 15.03
N ASP A 380 11.02 20.43 13.73
CA ASP A 380 11.91 19.72 12.81
C ASP A 380 13.31 20.37 12.82
N LEU A 381 14.36 19.54 12.89
CA LEU A 381 15.71 20.01 12.67
C LEU A 381 15.80 20.54 11.24
N ALA A 382 15.93 21.86 11.07
CA ALA A 382 16.20 22.45 9.78
C ALA A 382 17.40 21.72 9.16
N VAL A 383 17.18 21.08 8.01
CA VAL A 383 18.25 20.44 7.23
C VAL A 383 19.27 21.53 6.93
N ARG A 384 20.37 21.56 7.69
CA ARG A 384 21.48 22.47 7.42
C ARG A 384 22.05 22.03 6.08
N SER A 385 21.78 22.81 5.04
CA SER A 385 22.43 22.58 3.75
C SER A 385 23.95 22.60 3.96
N PRO A 386 24.69 21.62 3.42
CA PRO A 386 26.16 21.65 3.48
C PRO A 386 26.65 22.99 2.94
N LEU A 387 27.68 23.59 3.55
CA LEU A 387 28.24 24.88 3.10
C LEU A 387 28.60 24.86 1.61
N LEU A 388 28.96 23.69 1.06
CA LEU A 388 29.29 23.45 -0.35
C LEU A 388 28.10 23.60 -1.32
N VAL A 389 26.85 23.54 -0.83
CA VAL A 389 25.64 23.75 -1.64
C VAL A 389 25.27 25.24 -1.73
N ASN A 390 25.82 26.08 -0.84
CA ASN A 390 25.56 27.51 -0.87
C ASN A 390 26.36 28.18 -2.00
N ARG A 391 25.66 28.64 -3.04
CA ARG A 391 26.24 29.34 -4.21
C ARG A 391 27.17 30.48 -3.82
N ALA A 392 26.88 31.24 -2.77
CA ALA A 392 27.74 32.34 -2.33
C ALA A 392 29.10 31.85 -1.81
N TRP A 393 29.11 30.69 -1.14
CA TRP A 393 30.34 30.07 -0.62
C TRP A 393 31.23 29.55 -1.77
N LEU A 394 30.62 28.99 -2.82
CA LEU A 394 31.35 28.58 -4.02
C LEU A 394 32.01 29.79 -4.72
N TRP A 395 31.31 30.92 -4.81
CA TRP A 395 31.89 32.15 -5.37
C TRP A 395 33.04 32.71 -4.53
N ILE A 396 32.94 32.66 -3.19
CA ILE A 396 34.03 33.07 -2.30
C ILE A 396 35.28 32.21 -2.54
N VAL A 397 35.11 30.88 -2.62
CA VAL A 397 36.21 29.94 -2.89
C VAL A 397 36.80 30.18 -4.28
N LEU A 398 35.97 30.45 -5.29
CA LEU A 398 36.42 30.74 -6.65
C LEU A 398 37.25 32.03 -6.70
N VAL A 399 36.78 33.12 -6.07
CA VAL A 399 37.51 34.39 -6.00
C VAL A 399 38.83 34.20 -5.25
N LEU A 400 38.83 33.43 -4.16
CA LEU A 400 40.04 33.11 -3.42
C LEU A 400 41.04 32.34 -4.29
N ALA A 401 40.59 31.33 -5.02
CA ALA A 401 41.43 30.53 -5.92
C ALA A 401 42.02 31.37 -7.05
N ILE A 402 41.21 32.24 -7.68
CA ILE A 402 41.67 33.19 -8.70
C ILE A 402 42.70 34.17 -8.10
N GLY A 403 42.46 34.67 -6.89
CA GLY A 403 43.39 35.55 -6.18
C GLY A 403 44.74 34.88 -5.91
N VAL A 404 44.73 33.62 -5.47
CA VAL A 404 45.95 32.83 -5.23
C VAL A 404 46.69 32.57 -6.55
N LEU A 405 45.99 32.15 -7.61
CA LEU A 405 46.60 31.92 -8.93
C LEU A 405 47.18 33.21 -9.53
N GLY A 406 46.45 34.33 -9.42
CA GLY A 406 46.93 35.64 -9.86
C GLY A 406 48.16 36.10 -9.08
N TRP A 407 48.17 35.89 -7.77
CA TRP A 407 49.33 36.19 -6.92
C TRP A 407 50.56 35.35 -7.29
N PHE A 408 50.39 34.04 -7.51
CA PHE A 408 51.48 33.17 -7.97
C PHE A 408 52.01 33.61 -9.34
N SER A 409 51.13 33.96 -10.27
CA SER A 409 51.50 34.44 -11.61
C SER A 409 52.32 35.74 -11.53
N MET A 410 51.87 36.72 -10.75
CA MET A 410 52.63 37.97 -10.54
C MET A 410 53.98 37.72 -9.87
N ARG A 411 54.03 36.79 -8.90
CA ARG A 411 55.28 36.46 -8.21
C ARG A 411 56.30 35.79 -9.14
N MET A 412 55.84 34.97 -10.09
CA MET A 412 56.70 34.36 -11.12
C MET A 412 57.22 35.40 -12.11
N ILE A 413 56.41 36.38 -12.50
CA ILE A 413 56.83 37.47 -13.39
C ILE A 413 57.81 38.42 -12.69
N SER A 414 57.67 38.65 -11.38
CA SER A 414 58.57 39.54 -10.62
C SER A 414 59.96 38.95 -10.31
N LYS A 415 60.19 37.67 -10.65
CA LYS A 415 61.43 36.93 -10.38
C LYS A 415 62.10 36.36 -11.64
N GLY A 416 61.58 36.65 -12.83
CA GLY A 416 62.30 36.53 -14.10
C GLY A 416 62.81 37.90 -14.51
#